data_AF-A0A538U035-F1
#
_entry.id   AF-A0A538U035-F1
#
_cell.length_a   1.000
_cell.length_b   1.000
_cell.length_c   1.000
_cell.angle_alpha   90.00
_cell.angle_beta   90.00
_cell.angle_gamma   90.00
#
_symmetry.space_group_name_H-M   'P 1'
#
loop_
_entity.id
_entity.type
_entity.pdbx_description
1 polymer ?
#
loop_
_entity_poly.entity_id
_entity_poly.type
_entity_poly.pdbx_seq_one_letter_code
_entity_poly.pdbx_strand_id
1 'polypeptide(L)'
;MSPLFPAASGHAQAALIIFALTYLVLGFGSLPPLRIDRTGATLIGATAMVGLDVLTPHQAAAAIDFHTLALLFGMMILVAHLRLAGFFAWIDTRLMG
;
A
#
# COMPACT_ATOMS: atom_id res chain seq x y z
N MET A 1 -30.67 18.04 10.01
CA MET A 1 -29.74 17.31 9.12
C MET A 1 -28.55 18.24 8.87
N SER A 2 -27.60 18.23 9.78
CA SER A 2 -26.36 19.00 9.66
C SER A 2 -25.48 18.40 8.55
N PRO A 3 -24.71 19.21 7.81
CA PRO A 3 -23.75 18.70 6.84
C PRO A 3 -22.70 17.85 7.57
N LEU A 4 -22.53 16.58 7.16
CA LEU A 4 -21.57 15.62 7.73
C LEU A 4 -20.09 15.99 7.43
N PHE A 5 -19.88 17.02 6.60
CA PHE A 5 -18.57 17.61 6.34
C PHE A 5 -18.63 19.09 6.68
N PRO A 6 -18.15 19.50 7.87
CA PRO A 6 -17.68 20.87 8.07
C PRO A 6 -16.71 21.18 6.92
N ALA A 7 -16.69 22.40 6.40
CA ALA A 7 -15.66 22.84 5.48
C ALA A 7 -14.29 22.57 6.13
N ALA A 8 -13.71 21.42 5.79
CA ALA A 8 -12.54 20.92 6.43
C ALA A 8 -11.40 21.81 5.96
N SER A 9 -10.57 22.26 6.90
CA SER A 9 -9.26 22.87 6.65
C SER A 9 -8.64 22.22 5.41
N GLY A 10 -8.21 23.01 4.40
CA GLY A 10 -7.88 22.50 3.05
C GLY A 10 -6.99 21.24 3.02
N HIS A 11 -6.14 21.06 4.03
CA HIS A 11 -5.34 19.86 4.29
C HIS A 11 -6.15 18.56 4.36
N ALA A 12 -7.32 18.53 5.01
CA ALA A 12 -8.15 17.34 5.14
C ALA A 12 -8.81 16.93 3.81
N GLN A 13 -9.21 17.90 3.00
CA GLN A 13 -9.74 17.62 1.65
C GLN A 13 -8.63 17.09 0.73
N ALA A 14 -7.42 17.68 0.78
CA ALA A 14 -6.26 17.17 0.06
C ALA A 14 -5.93 15.73 0.48
N ALA A 15 -5.93 15.43 1.78
CA ALA A 15 -5.70 14.08 2.31
C ALA A 15 -6.67 13.05 1.71
N LEU A 16 -7.97 13.36 1.71
CA LEU A 16 -9.00 12.46 1.19
C LEU A 16 -8.87 12.25 -0.32
N ILE A 17 -8.56 13.30 -1.08
CA ILE A 17 -8.37 13.20 -2.54
C ILE A 17 -7.17 12.31 -2.86
N ILE A 18 -6.02 12.55 -2.20
CA ILE A 18 -4.80 11.76 -2.40
C ILE A 18 -5.02 10.31 -1.99
N PHE A 19 -5.68 10.08 -0.85
CA PHE A 19 -6.02 8.75 -0.38
C PHE A 19 -6.90 7.99 -1.38
N ALA A 20 -7.99 8.61 -1.83
CA ALA A 20 -8.92 8.01 -2.78
C ALA A 20 -8.24 7.69 -4.12
N LEU A 21 -7.45 8.63 -4.66
CA LEU A 21 -6.67 8.41 -5.89
C LEU A 21 -5.68 7.25 -5.74
N THR A 22 -4.93 7.21 -4.64
CA THR A 22 -3.93 6.16 -4.40
C THR A 22 -4.58 4.78 -4.28
N TYR A 23 -5.68 4.68 -3.52
CA TYR A 23 -6.42 3.43 -3.37
C TYR A 23 -7.09 2.97 -4.66
N LEU A 24 -7.60 3.91 -5.46
CA LEU A 24 -8.19 3.62 -6.76
C LEU A 24 -7.13 2.99 -7.68
N VAL A 25 -5.94 3.57 -7.77
CA VAL A 25 -4.82 2.99 -8.53
C VAL A 25 -4.45 1.59 -8.01
N LEU A 26 -4.41 1.42 -6.69
CA LEU A 26 -4.10 0.13 -6.07
C LEU A 26 -5.16 -0.96 -6.39
N GLY A 27 -6.44 -0.57 -6.45
CA GLY A 27 -7.56 -1.44 -6.79
C GLY A 27 -7.60 -1.83 -8.27
N PHE A 28 -7.30 -0.89 -9.18
CA PHE A 28 -7.16 -1.20 -10.61
C PHE A 28 -5.88 -1.98 -10.94
N GLY A 29 -4.93 -2.04 -10.00
CA GLY A 29 -3.76 -2.91 -10.04
C GLY A 29 -2.60 -2.42 -10.91
N SER A 30 -2.83 -1.55 -11.89
CA SER A 30 -1.79 -0.88 -12.68
C SER A 30 -2.35 0.34 -13.40
N LEU A 31 -1.60 1.45 -13.45
CA LEU A 31 -1.90 2.56 -14.37
C LEU A 31 -1.35 2.24 -15.77
N PRO A 32 -2.21 1.99 -16.79
CA PRO A 32 -1.79 1.54 -18.12
C PRO A 32 -0.75 2.44 -18.82
N PRO A 33 -0.84 3.79 -18.79
CA PRO A 33 0.07 4.63 -19.57
C PRO A 33 1.45 4.83 -18.92
N LEU A 34 1.64 4.51 -17.63
CA LEU A 34 2.89 4.81 -16.91
C LEU A 34 3.62 3.57 -16.35
N ARG A 35 3.11 2.36 -16.59
CA ARG A 35 3.66 1.09 -16.05
C ARG A 35 3.95 1.16 -14.55
N ILE A 36 3.13 1.92 -13.81
CA ILE A 36 3.22 2.00 -12.36
C ILE A 36 2.57 0.75 -11.79
N ASP A 37 3.34 -0.01 -11.02
CA ASP A 37 2.85 -1.11 -10.20
C ASP A 37 2.22 -0.58 -8.90
N ARG A 38 1.69 -1.50 -8.09
CA ARG A 38 1.10 -1.16 -6.79
C ARG A 38 2.06 -0.39 -5.88
N THR A 39 3.35 -0.73 -5.93
CA THR A 39 4.41 -0.12 -5.12
C THR A 39 4.71 1.31 -5.54
N GLY A 40 4.83 1.56 -6.85
CA GLY A 40 5.05 2.91 -7.37
C GLY A 40 3.88 3.84 -7.06
N ALA A 41 2.64 3.35 -7.15
CA ALA A 41 1.44 4.13 -6.87
C ALA A 41 1.36 4.56 -5.40
N THR A 42 1.63 3.64 -4.47
CA THR A 42 1.67 3.96 -3.04
C THR A 42 2.80 4.92 -2.70
N LEU A 43 3.97 4.80 -3.34
CA LEU A 43 5.07 5.73 -3.15
C LEU A 43 4.70 7.15 -3.61
N ILE A 44 4.10 7.30 -4.78
CA ILE A 44 3.63 8.61 -5.28
C ILE A 44 2.60 9.23 -4.33
N GLY A 45 1.63 8.43 -3.86
CA GLY A 45 0.63 8.88 -2.89
C GLY A 45 1.27 9.33 -1.57
N ALA A 46 2.21 8.57 -1.03
CA ALA A 46 2.93 8.92 0.19
C ALA A 46 3.77 10.20 0.02
N THR A 47 4.50 10.33 -1.08
CA THR A 47 5.27 11.55 -1.38
C THR A 47 4.36 12.76 -1.58
N ALA A 48 3.18 12.60 -2.20
CA ALA A 48 2.20 13.68 -2.35
C ALA A 48 1.65 14.15 -0.99
N MET A 49 1.37 13.22 -0.06
CA MET A 49 0.92 13.56 1.30
C MET A 49 1.97 14.40 2.05
N VAL A 50 3.25 14.08 1.91
CA VAL A 50 4.33 14.85 2.56
C VAL A 50 4.64 16.15 1.81
N GLY A 51 4.66 16.12 0.48
CA GLY A 51 4.98 17.28 -0.36
C GLY A 51 3.93 18.39 -0.35
N LEU A 52 2.67 18.04 -0.07
CA LEU A 52 1.57 19.00 0.12
C LEU A 52 1.36 19.40 1.59
N ASP A 53 2.30 19.04 2.48
CA ASP A 53 2.26 19.31 3.92
C ASP A 53 0.97 18.80 4.61
N VAL A 54 0.38 17.73 4.07
CA VAL A 54 -0.77 17.03 4.69
C VAL A 54 -0.29 16.24 5.90
N LEU A 55 0.90 15.63 5.82
CA LEU A 55 1.63 15.07 6.93
C LEU A 55 3.08 15.55 6.92
N THR A 56 3.59 15.93 8.09
CA THR A 56 5.03 16.18 8.23
C THR A 56 5.83 14.89 8.04
N PRO A 57 7.10 14.95 7.58
CA PRO A 57 7.95 13.77 7.42
C PRO A 57 8.07 12.92 8.70
N HIS A 58 8.12 13.59 9.87
CA HIS A 58 8.17 12.90 11.16
C HIS A 58 6.87 12.15 11.46
N GLN A 59 5.70 12.76 11.22
CA GLN A 59 4.41 12.08 11.41
C GLN A 59 4.23 10.94 10.42
N ALA A 60 4.63 11.13 9.17
CA ALA A 60 4.59 10.07 8.16
C ALA A 60 5.48 8.88 8.55
N ALA A 61 6.70 9.14 9.03
CA ALA A 61 7.59 8.09 9.51
C ALA A 61 7.05 7.39 10.77
N ALA A 62 6.45 8.13 11.69
CA ALA A 62 5.84 7.57 12.89
C ALA A 62 4.58 6.73 12.61
N ALA A 63 3.90 6.97 11.48
CA ALA A 63 2.76 6.18 11.04
C ALA A 63 3.15 4.83 10.40
N ILE A 64 4.44 4.62 10.11
CA ILE A 64 4.94 3.37 9.52
C ILE A 64 5.26 2.37 10.61
N ASP A 65 4.55 1.23 10.61
CA ASP A 65 4.87 0.09 11.45
C ASP A 65 5.92 -0.82 10.79
N PHE A 66 7.18 -0.63 11.18
CA PHE A 66 8.30 -1.43 10.69
C PHE A 66 8.24 -2.89 11.14
N HIS A 67 7.61 -3.20 12.26
CA HIS A 67 7.47 -4.58 12.72
C HIS A 67 6.57 -5.37 11.78
N THR A 68 5.40 -4.81 11.45
CA THR A 68 4.49 -5.40 10.48
C THR A 68 5.13 -5.50 9.08
N LEU A 69 5.82 -4.45 8.62
CA LEU A 69 6.54 -4.51 7.33
C LEU A 69 7.62 -5.60 7.31
N ALA A 70 8.40 -5.73 8.38
CA ALA A 70 9.43 -6.76 8.49
C ALA A 70 8.82 -8.17 8.51
N LEU A 71 7.69 -8.37 9.19
CA LEU A 71 6.96 -9.64 9.19
C LEU A 71 6.46 -10.00 7.79
N LEU A 72 5.80 -9.06 7.10
CA LEU A 72 5.30 -9.29 5.74
C LEU A 72 6.45 -9.57 4.77
N PHE A 73 7.55 -8.82 4.88
CA PHE A 73 8.73 -9.02 4.06
C PHE A 73 9.40 -10.38 4.34
N GLY A 74 9.56 -10.75 5.60
CA GLY A 74 10.09 -12.05 6.00
C GLY A 74 9.24 -13.20 5.48
N MET A 75 7.92 -13.07 5.53
CA MET A 75 6.99 -14.04 4.94
C MET A 75 7.14 -14.11 3.41
N MET A 76 7.31 -12.98 2.73
CA MET A 76 7.56 -12.95 1.28
C MET A 76 8.84 -13.69 0.92
N ILE A 77 9.93 -13.49 1.67
CA ILE A 77 11.19 -14.22 1.49
C ILE A 77 10.98 -15.71 1.74
N LEU A 78 10.33 -16.08 2.84
CA LEU A 78 10.07 -17.48 3.21
C LEU A 78 9.29 -18.20 2.10
N VAL A 79 8.19 -17.60 1.64
CA VAL A 79 7.35 -18.14 0.56
C VAL A 79 8.16 -18.28 -0.73
N ALA A 80 9.01 -17.30 -1.07
CA ALA A 80 9.87 -17.39 -2.25
C ALA A 80 10.83 -18.59 -2.19
N HIS A 81 11.46 -18.84 -1.03
CA HIS A 81 12.35 -19.98 -0.85
C HIS A 81 11.59 -21.31 -0.90
N LEU A 82 10.43 -21.41 -0.24
CA LEU A 82 9.58 -22.61 -0.30
C LEU A 82 9.12 -22.91 -1.73
N ARG A 83 8.79 -21.86 -2.50
CA ARG A 83 8.41 -21.99 -3.91
C ARG A 83 9.58 -22.48 -4.77
N LEU A 84 10.80 -21.95 -4.54
CA LEU A 84 12.01 -22.41 -5.24
C LEU A 84 12.38 -23.86 -4.86
N ALA A 85 12.15 -24.26 -3.62
CA ALA A 85 12.35 -25.63 -3.15
C ALA A 85 11.29 -26.62 -3.68
N GLY A 86 10.27 -26.16 -4.40
CA GLY A 86 9.17 -27.00 -4.90
C GLY A 86 8.21 -27.48 -3.81
N PHE A 87 8.29 -26.91 -2.60
CA PHE A 87 7.50 -27.34 -1.44
C PHE A 87 5.99 -27.27 -1.69
N PHE A 88 5.51 -26.21 -2.33
CA PHE A 88 4.08 -26.07 -2.66
C PHE A 88 3.61 -27.12 -3.68
N ALA A 89 4.44 -27.45 -4.68
CA ALA A 89 4.11 -28.49 -5.65
C ALA A 89 4.13 -29.90 -5.03
N TRP A 90 5.03 -30.13 -4.06
CA TRP A 90 5.09 -31.38 -3.30
C TRP A 90 3.87 -31.58 -2.39
N ILE A 91 3.39 -30.52 -1.73
CA ILE A 91 2.15 -30.58 -0.93
C ILE A 91 0.93 -30.84 -1.83
N ASP A 92 0.84 -30.16 -2.98
CA ASP A 92 -0.29 -30.28 -3.91
C ASP A 92 -0.45 -31.72 -4.44
N THR A 93 0.65 -32.34 -4.86
CA THR A 93 0.67 -33.75 -5.29
C THR A 93 0.35 -34.73 -4.16
N ARG A 94 0.57 -34.36 -2.88
CA ARG A 94 0.27 -35.21 -1.72
C ARG A 94 -1.18 -35.09 -1.22
N LEU A 95 -1.82 -33.94 -1.44
CA LEU A 95 -3.21 -33.69 -1.02
C LEU A 95 -4.26 -34.09 -2.05
N MET A 96 -3.94 -34.01 -3.35
CA MET A 96 -4.83 -34.42 -4.43
C MET A 96 -4.68 -35.90 -4.85
N GLY A 97 -3.76 -36.64 -4.20
CA GLY A 97 -3.55 -38.08 -4.38
C GLY A 97 -4.10 -38.92 -3.24
#